data_AF-A0A9D5QGV2-F1
#
_entry.id   AF-A0A9D5QGV2-F1
#
_cell.length_a   1.000
_cell.length_b   1.000
_cell.length_c   1.000
_cell.angle_alpha   90.00
_cell.angle_beta   90.00
_cell.angle_gamma   90.00
#
_symmetry.space_group_name_H-M   'P 1'
#
loop_
_entity.id
_entity.type
_entity.pdbx_description
1 polymer ?
#
loop_
_entity_poly.entity_id
_entity_poly.type
_entity_poly.pdbx_seq_one_letter_code
_entity_poly.pdbx_strand_id
1 'polypeptide(L)'
;MMMLIRISPEMIRDPKYECATVQAVRREVFGTRKFKDKYPWRTDFKAHLKAVSPSKLDPLVLDVVKQVSEEHINASEDNAPFRLSPEDKEVAAFAASNGWEVGTGDKGLQDFLDQEFDIKSHSALEVLNIWLKKKVIAWTQEMDKVLREWAEQREKPQPQDAKKLFAKLTGKKYPGP
;
A
#
# COMPACT_ATOMS: atom_id res chain seq x y z
N MET A 1 -3.66 2.55 0.39
CA MET A 1 -3.85 1.09 0.52
C MET A 1 -4.99 0.72 1.45
N MET A 2 -5.10 1.28 2.67
CA MET A 2 -6.16 0.88 3.62
C MET A 2 -7.56 0.87 3.03
N MET A 3 -7.89 1.85 2.19
CA MET A 3 -9.22 1.94 1.64
C MET A 3 -9.59 0.80 0.67
N LEU A 4 -8.61 0.10 0.08
CA LEU A 4 -8.87 -1.04 -0.81
C LEU A 4 -9.52 -2.21 -0.06
N ILE A 5 -9.25 -2.37 1.24
CA ILE A 5 -9.88 -3.44 2.04
C ILE A 5 -11.40 -3.26 2.14
N ARG A 6 -11.91 -2.04 1.94
CA ARG A 6 -13.36 -1.78 1.92
C ARG A 6 -14.00 -2.07 0.56
N ILE A 7 -13.20 -2.03 -0.51
CA ILE A 7 -13.63 -2.44 -1.85
C ILE A 7 -13.61 -3.97 -1.96
N SER A 8 -12.56 -4.60 -1.43
CA SER A 8 -12.38 -6.04 -1.50
C SER A 8 -11.68 -6.55 -0.24
N PRO A 9 -12.45 -6.91 0.82
CA PRO A 9 -11.89 -7.38 2.09
C PRO A 9 -10.98 -8.59 1.93
N GLU A 10 -11.32 -9.50 1.02
CA GLU A 10 -10.56 -10.72 0.76
C GLU A 10 -9.26 -10.49 -0.03
N MET A 11 -8.90 -9.25 -0.39
CA MET A 11 -7.74 -8.95 -1.25
C MET A 11 -6.43 -9.61 -0.79
N ILE A 12 -6.22 -9.79 0.52
CA ILE A 12 -5.00 -10.40 1.06
C ILE A 12 -5.08 -11.94 1.14
N ARG A 13 -6.31 -12.49 1.20
CA ARG A 13 -6.54 -13.92 1.45
C ARG A 13 -6.79 -14.70 0.18
N ASP A 14 -7.45 -14.07 -0.79
CA ASP A 14 -7.80 -14.68 -2.05
C ASP A 14 -6.66 -14.48 -3.07
N PRO A 15 -6.01 -15.56 -3.54
CA PRO A 15 -4.87 -15.48 -4.45
C PRO A 15 -5.15 -14.71 -5.74
N LYS A 16 -6.40 -14.60 -6.19
CA LYS A 16 -6.75 -13.89 -7.43
C LYS A 16 -6.38 -12.40 -7.41
N TYR A 17 -6.26 -11.81 -6.22
CA TYR A 17 -5.89 -10.40 -6.06
C TYR A 17 -4.37 -10.20 -6.04
N GLU A 18 -3.60 -11.27 -5.87
CA GLU A 18 -2.12 -11.25 -5.81
C GLU A 18 -1.59 -10.20 -4.82
N CYS A 19 -2.25 -10.05 -3.66
CA CYS A 19 -1.85 -9.10 -2.63
C CYS A 19 -1.41 -9.80 -1.35
N ALA A 20 -0.42 -9.21 -0.70
CA ALA A 20 0.12 -9.67 0.58
C ALA A 20 0.39 -8.47 1.48
N THR A 21 0.54 -8.71 2.78
CA THR A 21 0.94 -7.70 3.75
C THR A 21 1.81 -8.32 4.83
N VAL A 22 2.76 -7.55 5.37
CA VAL A 22 3.66 -7.99 6.43
C VAL A 22 3.04 -7.82 7.82
N GLN A 23 3.61 -8.49 8.82
CA GLN A 23 3.09 -8.43 10.18
C GLN A 23 3.21 -7.02 10.77
N ALA A 24 4.26 -6.26 10.45
CA ALA A 24 4.41 -4.87 10.91
C ALA A 24 3.22 -3.99 10.51
N VAL A 25 2.84 -4.00 9.22
CA VAL A 25 1.71 -3.23 8.72
C VAL A 25 0.43 -3.62 9.43
N ARG A 26 0.18 -4.92 9.62
CA ARG A 26 -0.98 -5.38 10.40
C ARG A 26 -0.95 -4.84 11.83
N ARG A 27 0.20 -4.86 12.51
CA ARG A 27 0.35 -4.30 13.87
C ARG A 27 0.12 -2.80 13.88
N GLU A 28 0.67 -2.05 12.94
CA GLU A 28 0.53 -0.58 12.87
C GLU A 28 -0.94 -0.17 12.68
N VAL A 29 -1.62 -0.81 11.73
CA VAL A 29 -3.02 -0.54 11.40
C VAL A 29 -3.92 -0.70 12.63
N PHE A 30 -3.70 -1.73 13.45
CA PHE A 30 -4.56 -2.02 14.61
C PHE A 30 -4.05 -1.46 15.93
N GLY A 31 -2.75 -1.18 16.03
CA GLY A 31 -2.08 -0.78 17.28
C GLY A 31 -1.92 0.73 17.44
N THR A 32 -1.93 1.51 16.36
CA THR A 32 -1.62 2.95 16.45
C THR A 32 -2.88 3.84 16.53
N ARG A 33 -2.75 4.97 17.23
CA ARG A 33 -3.80 6.00 17.31
C ARG A 33 -4.06 6.68 15.97
N LYS A 34 -3.02 6.91 15.16
CA LYS A 34 -3.11 7.48 13.81
C LYS A 34 -4.14 6.73 12.95
N PHE A 35 -4.07 5.41 12.90
CA PHE A 35 -5.03 4.61 12.13
C PHE A 35 -6.37 4.49 12.84
N LYS A 36 -6.40 4.53 14.18
CA LYS A 36 -7.66 4.54 14.93
C LYS A 36 -8.53 5.75 14.61
N ASP A 37 -7.92 6.93 14.66
CA ASP A 37 -8.63 8.18 14.52
C ASP A 37 -9.01 8.41 13.04
N LYS A 38 -8.15 8.01 12.09
CA LYS A 38 -8.41 8.15 10.65
C LYS A 38 -9.36 7.08 10.09
N TYR A 39 -9.28 5.83 10.58
CA TYR A 39 -10.08 4.70 10.08
C TYR A 39 -10.78 3.96 11.23
N PRO A 40 -11.87 4.52 11.78
CA PRO A 40 -12.60 3.89 12.90
C PRO A 40 -13.12 2.48 12.57
N TRP A 41 -13.55 2.27 11.34
CA TRP A 41 -14.08 1.01 10.79
C TRP A 41 -13.02 -0.10 10.63
N ARG A 42 -11.72 0.16 10.84
CA ARG A 42 -10.66 -0.82 10.55
C ARG A 42 -10.86 -2.15 11.30
N THR A 43 -11.39 -2.11 12.52
CA THR A 43 -11.59 -3.29 13.36
C THR A 43 -12.54 -4.31 12.74
N ASP A 44 -13.49 -3.84 11.92
CA ASP A 44 -14.44 -4.70 11.20
C ASP A 44 -13.72 -5.58 10.18
N PHE A 45 -12.54 -5.15 9.71
CA PHE A 45 -11.73 -5.85 8.73
C PHE A 45 -10.52 -6.59 9.33
N LYS A 46 -10.40 -6.66 10.67
CA LYS A 46 -9.23 -7.25 11.34
C LYS A 46 -8.99 -8.71 10.99
N ALA A 47 -10.08 -9.47 10.81
CA ALA A 47 -9.98 -10.84 10.35
C ALA A 47 -9.36 -10.92 8.95
N HIS A 48 -9.81 -10.04 8.04
CA HIS A 48 -9.47 -10.05 6.62
C HIS A 48 -8.01 -9.68 6.33
N LEU A 49 -7.36 -8.86 7.16
CA LEU A 49 -5.96 -8.44 6.99
C LEU A 49 -4.96 -9.50 7.48
N LYS A 50 -4.95 -10.71 6.90
CA LYS A 50 -4.03 -11.80 7.28
C LYS A 50 -2.63 -11.59 6.72
N ALA A 51 -1.70 -11.15 7.57
CA ALA A 51 -0.32 -10.97 7.17
C ALA A 51 0.37 -12.30 6.85
N VAL A 52 1.38 -12.23 5.99
CA VAL A 52 2.23 -13.37 5.61
C VAL A 52 3.00 -13.93 6.81
N SER A 53 3.43 -15.18 6.69
CA SER A 53 4.32 -15.80 7.66
C SER A 53 5.64 -15.03 7.75
N PRO A 54 6.17 -14.76 8.96
CA PRO A 54 7.50 -14.16 9.12
C PRO A 54 8.61 -14.93 8.38
N SER A 55 8.44 -16.24 8.18
CA SER A 55 9.40 -17.08 7.44
C SER A 55 9.57 -16.71 5.96
N LYS A 56 8.70 -15.87 5.40
CA LYS A 56 8.82 -15.36 4.02
C LYS A 56 9.63 -14.05 3.94
N LEU A 57 10.05 -13.52 5.07
CA LEU A 57 10.95 -12.38 5.16
C LEU A 57 12.37 -12.91 5.32
N ASP A 58 13.25 -12.59 4.39
CA ASP A 58 14.67 -12.92 4.51
C ASP A 58 15.32 -11.97 5.53
N PRO A 59 15.86 -12.48 6.66
CA PRO A 59 16.51 -11.65 7.66
C PRO A 59 17.71 -10.88 7.11
N LEU A 60 18.46 -11.45 6.16
CA LEU A 60 19.62 -10.79 5.56
C LEU A 60 19.20 -9.58 4.74
N VAL A 61 18.14 -9.73 3.93
CA VAL A 61 17.59 -8.61 3.14
C VAL A 61 17.03 -7.52 4.07
N LEU A 62 16.37 -7.91 5.16
CA LEU A 62 15.90 -6.96 6.16
C LEU A 62 17.05 -6.16 6.79
N ASP A 63 18.15 -6.81 7.12
CA ASP A 63 19.31 -6.15 7.72
C ASP A 63 20.01 -5.21 6.72
N VAL A 64 20.10 -5.61 5.44
CA VAL A 64 20.56 -4.72 4.35
C VAL A 64 19.65 -3.50 4.23
N VAL A 65 18.32 -3.67 4.20
CA VAL A 65 17.37 -2.56 4.13
C VAL A 65 17.52 -1.61 5.33
N LYS A 66 17.73 -2.14 6.54
CA LYS A 66 17.97 -1.31 7.73
C LYS A 66 19.25 -0.51 7.59
N GLN A 67 20.35 -1.16 7.20
CA GLN A 67 21.65 -0.54 7.05
C GLN A 67 21.62 0.57 6.00
N VAL A 68 21.14 0.27 4.79
CA VAL A 68 21.05 1.24 3.69
C VAL A 68 20.16 2.42 4.09
N SER A 69 19.02 2.15 4.74
CA SER A 69 18.15 3.22 5.24
C SER A 69 18.81 4.09 6.31
N GLU A 70 19.74 3.56 7.11
CA GLU A 70 20.46 4.31 8.15
C GLU A 70 21.64 5.09 7.58
N GLU A 71 22.35 4.52 6.61
CA GLU A 71 23.41 5.21 5.87
C GLU A 71 22.87 6.45 5.16
N HIS A 72 21.68 6.38 4.57
CA HIS A 72 21.00 7.54 3.98
C HIS A 72 20.66 8.65 4.98
N ILE A 73 20.36 8.29 6.23
CA ILE A 73 20.12 9.27 7.30
C ILE A 73 21.43 9.95 7.69
N ASN A 74 22.52 9.18 7.77
CA ASN A 74 23.82 9.66 8.23
C ASN A 74 24.58 10.46 7.15
N ALA A 75 24.39 10.14 5.86
CA ALA A 75 25.07 10.80 4.75
C ALA A 75 24.53 12.21 4.46
N SER A 76 23.37 12.56 5.01
CA SER A 76 22.75 13.87 4.81
C SER A 76 22.60 14.61 6.14
N GLU A 77 23.56 15.46 6.49
CA GLU A 77 23.40 16.36 7.65
C GLU A 77 22.26 17.38 7.45
N ASP A 78 21.72 17.56 6.22
CA ASP A 78 20.66 18.55 5.95
C ASP A 78 19.42 18.06 5.15
N ASN A 79 19.38 16.83 4.62
CA ASN A 79 18.19 16.34 3.89
C ASN A 79 18.27 14.84 3.57
N ALA A 80 17.84 13.98 4.50
CA ALA A 80 17.73 12.54 4.19
C ALA A 80 16.69 12.37 3.07
N PRO A 81 17.06 11.83 1.89
CA PRO A 81 16.14 11.75 0.75
C PRO A 81 14.89 10.93 1.10
N PHE A 82 15.01 10.01 2.06
CA PHE A 82 13.89 9.29 2.66
C PHE A 82 14.26 8.78 4.06
N ARG A 83 13.26 8.70 4.95
CA ARG A 83 13.37 8.09 6.27
C ARG A 83 12.28 7.04 6.42
N LEU A 84 12.66 5.77 6.37
CA LEU A 84 11.71 4.67 6.49
C LEU A 84 11.33 4.43 7.95
N SER A 85 10.03 4.20 8.18
CA SER A 85 9.55 3.64 9.45
C SER A 85 9.99 2.17 9.60
N PRO A 86 9.97 1.60 10.82
CA PRO A 86 10.20 0.17 11.00
C PRO A 86 9.28 -0.71 10.14
N GLU A 87 8.03 -0.30 9.97
CA GLU A 87 7.05 -0.97 9.12
C GLU A 87 7.43 -0.91 7.63
N ASP A 88 7.85 0.27 7.15
CA ASP A 88 8.27 0.46 5.76
C ASP A 88 9.52 -0.37 5.44
N LYS A 89 10.46 -0.50 6.39
CA LYS A 89 11.64 -1.38 6.26
C LYS A 89 11.22 -2.84 6.10
N GLU A 90 10.28 -3.34 6.90
CA GLU A 90 9.74 -4.71 6.73
C GLU A 90 9.02 -4.89 5.37
N VAL A 91 8.28 -3.89 4.91
CA VAL A 91 7.62 -3.92 3.58
C VAL A 91 8.66 -4.00 2.46
N ALA A 92 9.67 -3.13 2.48
CA ALA A 92 10.70 -3.08 1.45
C ALA A 92 11.51 -4.38 1.42
N ALA A 93 11.91 -4.89 2.58
CA ALA A 93 12.63 -6.14 2.68
C ALA A 93 11.81 -7.33 2.16
N PHE A 94 10.51 -7.39 2.50
CA PHE A 94 9.63 -8.43 1.98
C PHE A 94 9.49 -8.37 0.45
N ALA A 95 9.31 -7.16 -0.08
CA ALA A 95 9.20 -6.91 -1.52
C ALA A 95 10.46 -7.36 -2.26
N ALA A 96 11.63 -6.91 -1.81
CA ALA A 96 12.92 -7.26 -2.38
C ALA A 96 13.22 -8.77 -2.30
N SER A 97 12.91 -9.41 -1.17
CA SER A 97 13.17 -10.85 -0.99
C SER A 97 12.34 -11.73 -1.91
N ASN A 98 11.15 -11.27 -2.33
CA ASN A 98 10.18 -12.11 -3.03
C ASN A 98 9.89 -11.63 -4.46
N GLY A 99 10.48 -10.52 -4.91
CA GLY A 99 10.22 -9.91 -6.21
C GLY A 99 8.81 -9.33 -6.34
N TRP A 100 8.28 -8.73 -5.27
CA TRP A 100 6.94 -8.12 -5.27
C TRP A 100 7.04 -6.61 -5.51
N GLU A 101 6.05 -6.07 -6.25
CA GLU A 101 5.80 -4.64 -6.31
C GLU A 101 5.06 -4.17 -5.04
N VAL A 102 5.17 -2.88 -4.70
CA VAL A 102 4.62 -2.34 -3.45
C VAL A 102 3.45 -1.41 -3.69
N GLY A 103 2.29 -1.74 -3.13
CA GLY A 103 1.19 -0.78 -3.04
C GLY A 103 1.44 0.21 -1.91
N THR A 104 1.72 1.48 -2.22
CA THR A 104 1.91 2.53 -1.22
C THR A 104 1.58 3.91 -1.78
N GLY A 105 1.20 4.84 -0.90
CA GLY A 105 1.16 6.27 -1.23
C GLY A 105 2.26 7.06 -0.54
N ASP A 106 3.17 6.39 0.17
CA ASP A 106 4.28 7.04 0.86
C ASP A 106 5.44 7.32 -0.08
N LYS A 107 5.79 8.59 -0.26
CA LYS A 107 6.83 9.00 -1.19
C LYS A 107 8.22 8.54 -0.73
N GLY A 108 8.49 8.54 0.58
CA GLY A 108 9.78 8.10 1.09
C GLY A 108 10.01 6.62 0.82
N LEU A 109 8.98 5.79 1.01
CA LEU A 109 9.06 4.37 0.64
C LEU A 109 9.16 4.16 -0.87
N GLN A 110 8.41 4.93 -1.68
CA GLN A 110 8.48 4.84 -3.14
C GLN A 110 9.89 5.15 -3.66
N ASP A 111 10.45 6.28 -3.23
CA ASP A 111 11.76 6.75 -3.68
C ASP A 111 12.87 5.76 -3.24
N PHE A 112 12.79 5.22 -2.02
CA PHE A 112 13.72 4.19 -1.55
C PHE A 112 13.66 2.90 -2.38
N LEU A 113 12.46 2.39 -2.66
CA LEU A 113 12.27 1.15 -3.41
C LEU A 113 12.78 1.27 -4.85
N ASP A 114 12.52 2.40 -5.48
CA ASP A 114 12.97 2.71 -6.84
C ASP A 114 14.50 2.82 -6.90
N GLN A 115 15.11 3.59 -5.99
CA GLN A 115 16.55 3.86 -6.00
C GLN A 115 17.40 2.64 -5.61
N GLU A 116 17.01 1.91 -4.57
CA GLU A 116 17.87 0.88 -3.98
C GLU A 116 17.60 -0.52 -4.56
N PHE A 117 16.38 -0.75 -5.09
CA PHE A 117 15.95 -2.10 -5.47
C PHE A 117 15.28 -2.18 -6.85
N ASP A 118 15.09 -1.07 -7.58
CA ASP A 118 14.32 -1.03 -8.84
C ASP A 118 12.91 -1.64 -8.67
N ILE A 119 12.32 -1.46 -7.48
CA ILE A 119 10.99 -2.00 -7.15
C ILE A 119 9.93 -0.95 -7.42
N LYS A 120 9.06 -1.27 -8.38
CA LYS A 120 7.93 -0.43 -8.71
C LYS A 120 6.93 -0.36 -7.55
N SER A 121 6.42 0.86 -7.33
CA SER A 121 5.33 1.12 -6.42
C SER A 121 4.05 1.51 -7.14
N HIS A 122 2.89 1.20 -6.53
CA HIS A 122 1.57 1.50 -7.06
C HIS A 122 0.70 2.25 -6.06
N SER A 123 -0.02 3.25 -6.54
CA SER A 123 -1.08 3.91 -5.80
C SER A 123 -2.28 2.97 -5.58
N ALA A 124 -3.15 3.32 -4.64
CA ALA A 124 -4.36 2.53 -4.39
C ALA A 124 -5.27 2.46 -5.64
N LEU A 125 -5.38 3.56 -6.40
CA LEU A 125 -6.15 3.58 -7.63
C LEU A 125 -5.52 2.76 -8.75
N GLU A 126 -4.18 2.68 -8.81
CA GLU A 126 -3.48 1.82 -9.77
C GLU A 126 -3.74 0.35 -9.50
N VAL A 127 -3.65 -0.08 -8.23
CA VAL A 127 -4.02 -1.44 -7.82
C VAL A 127 -5.48 -1.76 -8.18
N LEU A 128 -6.39 -0.83 -7.92
CA LEU A 128 -7.81 -0.99 -8.28
C LEU A 128 -8.00 -1.15 -9.80
N ASN A 129 -7.31 -0.34 -10.60
CA ASN A 129 -7.34 -0.45 -12.06
C ASN A 129 -6.77 -1.78 -12.56
N ILE A 130 -5.74 -2.33 -11.91
CA ILE A 130 -5.20 -3.66 -12.22
C ILE A 130 -6.29 -4.72 -12.00
N TRP A 131 -6.99 -4.68 -10.87
CA TRP A 131 -8.07 -5.62 -10.57
C TRP A 131 -9.24 -5.53 -11.56
N LEU A 132 -9.63 -4.31 -11.94
CA LEU A 132 -10.67 -4.07 -12.96
C LEU A 132 -10.25 -4.61 -14.33
N LYS A 133 -9.01 -4.33 -14.77
CA LYS A 133 -8.47 -4.83 -16.04
C LYS A 133 -8.41 -6.36 -16.08
N LYS A 134 -7.94 -6.97 -14.99
CA LYS A 134 -7.86 -8.43 -14.84
C LYS A 134 -9.23 -9.08 -14.60
N LYS A 135 -10.32 -8.30 -14.51
CA LYS A 135 -11.68 -8.76 -14.19
C LYS A 135 -11.76 -9.54 -12.86
N VAL A 136 -10.86 -9.21 -11.92
CA VAL A 136 -10.86 -9.77 -10.56
C VAL A 136 -12.08 -9.26 -9.78
N ILE A 137 -12.48 -8.03 -10.07
CA ILE A 137 -13.69 -7.38 -9.57
C ILE A 137 -14.49 -6.79 -10.73
N ALA A 138 -15.80 -6.65 -10.53
CA ALA A 138 -16.67 -5.80 -11.32
C ALA A 138 -17.00 -4.54 -10.52
N TRP A 139 -17.07 -3.39 -11.18
CA TRP A 139 -17.40 -2.14 -10.51
C TRP A 139 -18.89 -2.08 -10.14
N THR A 140 -19.21 -1.75 -8.89
CA THR A 140 -20.60 -1.69 -8.38
C THR A 140 -20.94 -0.31 -7.77
N GLN A 141 -22.22 -0.07 -7.51
CA GLN A 141 -22.68 1.19 -6.89
C GLN A 141 -22.21 1.34 -5.44
N GLU A 142 -22.06 0.23 -4.71
CA GLU A 142 -21.51 0.24 -3.35
C GLU A 142 -20.06 0.72 -3.35
N MET A 143 -19.29 0.35 -4.38
CA MET A 143 -17.92 0.83 -4.55
C MET A 143 -17.86 2.34 -4.86
N ASP A 144 -18.85 2.89 -5.56
CA ASP A 144 -18.97 4.36 -5.77
C ASP A 144 -19.09 5.09 -4.42
N LYS A 145 -19.87 4.55 -3.48
CA LYS A 145 -20.01 5.13 -2.13
C LYS A 145 -18.67 5.11 -1.40
N VAL A 146 -18.01 3.94 -1.38
CA VAL A 146 -16.69 3.80 -0.74
C VAL A 146 -15.69 4.80 -1.35
N LEU A 147 -15.66 4.95 -2.68
CA LEU A 147 -14.73 5.85 -3.35
C LEU A 147 -14.96 7.34 -3.02
N ARG A 148 -16.23 7.76 -2.84
CA ARG A 148 -16.55 9.13 -2.38
C ARG A 148 -16.01 9.38 -0.98
N GLU A 149 -16.12 8.40 -0.09
CA GLU A 149 -15.59 8.50 1.27
C GLU A 149 -14.05 8.62 1.29
N TRP A 150 -13.33 8.16 0.25
CA TRP A 150 -11.87 8.40 0.13
C TRP A 150 -11.58 9.89 -0.01
N ALA A 151 -12.41 10.62 -0.77
CA ALA A 151 -12.28 12.05 -0.95
C ALA A 151 -12.57 12.79 0.37
N GLU A 152 -13.63 12.38 1.08
CA GLU A 152 -14.01 12.96 2.38
C GLU A 152 -12.94 12.74 3.46
N GLN A 153 -12.27 11.58 3.44
CA GLN A 153 -11.17 11.24 4.35
C GLN A 153 -9.82 11.89 3.97
N ARG A 154 -9.82 12.75 2.93
CA ARG A 154 -8.63 13.45 2.43
C ARG A 154 -7.48 12.47 2.16
N GLU A 155 -7.79 11.35 1.50
CA GLU A 155 -6.77 10.42 1.03
C GLU A 155 -5.76 11.11 0.12
N LYS A 156 -4.55 10.54 0.06
CA LYS A 156 -3.47 11.09 -0.77
C LYS A 156 -3.94 11.22 -2.24
N PRO A 157 -3.59 12.30 -2.94
CA PRO A 157 -3.92 12.47 -4.35
C PRO A 157 -3.50 11.26 -5.18
N GLN A 158 -4.32 10.89 -6.16
CA GLN A 158 -4.03 9.77 -7.05
C GLN A 158 -3.42 10.26 -8.37
N PRO A 159 -2.54 9.46 -9.02
CA PRO A 159 -1.94 9.81 -10.31
C PRO A 159 -3.01 10.12 -11.37
N GLN A 160 -2.76 11.15 -12.20
CA GLN A 160 -3.73 11.57 -13.22
C GLN A 160 -4.02 10.48 -14.24
N ASP A 161 -3.01 9.72 -14.64
CA ASP A 161 -3.20 8.63 -15.61
C ASP A 161 -3.98 7.46 -15.01
N ALA A 162 -3.82 7.19 -13.71
CA ALA A 162 -4.66 6.23 -12.99
C ALA A 162 -6.13 6.67 -12.96
N LYS A 163 -6.41 7.97 -12.79
CA LYS A 163 -7.79 8.52 -12.85
C LYS A 163 -8.40 8.41 -14.23
N LYS A 164 -7.64 8.75 -15.28
CA LYS A 164 -8.09 8.61 -16.68
C LYS A 164 -8.42 7.15 -17.00
N LEU A 165 -7.53 6.24 -16.58
CA LEU A 165 -7.74 4.82 -16.80
C LEU A 165 -8.95 4.29 -16.04
N PHE A 166 -9.12 4.69 -14.78
CA PHE A 166 -10.31 4.34 -14.00
C PHE A 166 -11.59 4.77 -14.72
N ALA A 167 -11.64 6.01 -15.20
CA ALA A 167 -12.81 6.51 -15.93
C ALA A 167 -13.08 5.74 -17.22
N LYS A 168 -12.02 5.30 -17.92
CA LYS A 168 -12.15 4.43 -19.09
C LYS A 168 -12.70 3.05 -18.74
N LEU A 169 -12.32 2.48 -17.59
CA LEU A 169 -12.73 1.13 -17.17
C LEU A 169 -14.15 1.09 -16.58
N THR A 170 -14.56 2.14 -15.86
CA THR A 170 -15.82 2.15 -15.11
C THR A 170 -16.89 3.06 -15.71
N GLY A 171 -16.52 3.95 -16.63
CA GLY A 171 -17.40 5.01 -17.14
C GLY A 171 -17.66 6.13 -16.10
N LYS A 172 -16.94 6.14 -14.98
CA LYS A 172 -17.15 7.08 -13.86
C LYS A 172 -15.92 7.96 -13.65
N LYS A 173 -16.14 9.23 -13.33
CA LYS A 173 -15.04 10.12 -12.91
C LYS A 173 -14.59 9.75 -11.49
N TYR A 174 -13.28 9.68 -11.26
CA TYR A 174 -12.73 9.53 -9.92
C TYR A 174 -13.07 10.77 -9.06
N PRO A 175 -13.67 10.60 -7.86
CA PRO A 175 -14.18 11.73 -7.07
C PRO A 175 -13.11 12.43 -6.22
N GLY A 176 -11.97 11.80 -5.96
CA GLY A 176 -10.92 12.34 -5.10
C GLY A 176 -9.95 13.31 -5.79
N PRO A 177 -9.09 13.98 -4.99
CA PRO A 177 -8.12 14.97 -5.46
C PRO A 177 -7.08 14.39 -6.40
#